data_AF-A0A7Y3I2Q8-F1
#
_entry.id   AF-A0A7Y3I2Q8-F1
#
_cell.length_a   1.000
_cell.length_b   1.000
_cell.length_c   1.000
_cell.angle_alpha   90.00
_cell.angle_beta   90.00
_cell.angle_gamma   90.00
#
_symmetry.space_group_name_H-M   'P 1'
#
loop_
_entity.id
_entity.type
_entity.pdbx_description
1 polymer ?
#
loop_
_entity_poly.entity_id
_entity_poly.type
_entity_poly.pdbx_seq_one_letter_code
_entity_poly.pdbx_strand_id
1 'polypeptide(L)'
;MSSRMCGLAGYLLLAGEARADTRAIHAMNRSMAHRGPDDEGIALIDPDRNHATHAHTDDTALGVAPPAADGVVLGHSIPHRVALAHRRFSIIAPGPGGHQPFWSPDGRACLTFNGEIYNHEALRRTLRERGVRFRTRCDTEVLLAAYRAWGMACFERLDGFFAIALYDRDARRLVLARDRMGQAPLYLARTTRGWFWASEIKGVRAGAGDAAFPVRAQAVADFVVAGHRDLADQTFFEGIETFPAAHAGWIDDDGALHTRRYWRLPRQRHVASDVDPDTAAADLRERLDEAVRTRLRADVPIAAELSGGMDSSSIVALARQHVPRLAAYTVSFPGTEADETRYAEAVVRHCGGIDHHLMTPPLDDFMQTCDRYVAHMDEPFHAPNLLTNQRAWSAMAAAGIRVSLNGGGGDEVLAGYGAHYLVPLLGQMLGRGDLEGFHRVCAGYCEKPAGIGSPAYTRRLLGALLHQACQAAPEGAAWWRRRRAARLGATLPLRGLPAPAIRPVSDVAGILRENATDWMMNYW
;
A
#
# COMPACT_ATOMS: atom_id res chain seq x y z
N MET A 1 5.18 -10.41 15.06
CA MET A 1 4.34 -11.28 14.20
C MET A 1 3.96 -10.43 13.00
N SER A 2 4.34 -10.89 11.81
CA SER A 2 4.99 -10.07 10.78
C SER A 2 4.17 -10.08 9.49
N SER A 3 3.73 -8.90 9.01
CA SER A 3 3.57 -8.70 7.57
C SER A 3 4.97 -8.76 6.95
N ARG A 4 5.18 -9.67 6.00
CA ARG A 4 6.51 -9.92 5.41
C ARG A 4 6.61 -9.17 4.08
N MET A 5 7.42 -8.12 4.05
CA MET A 5 7.72 -7.26 2.89
C MET A 5 9.10 -6.63 3.09
N CYS A 6 9.71 -5.98 2.11
CA CYS A 6 10.91 -5.22 2.46
C CYS A 6 10.56 -4.03 3.39
N GLY A 7 11.54 -3.58 4.17
CA GLY A 7 11.49 -2.33 4.92
C GLY A 7 12.65 -1.46 4.50
N LEU A 8 12.42 -0.17 4.29
CA LEU A 8 13.49 0.80 4.08
C LEU A 8 13.40 1.91 5.11
N ALA A 9 14.55 2.45 5.51
CA ALA A 9 14.65 3.59 6.41
C ALA A 9 15.90 4.40 6.11
N GLY A 10 15.93 5.62 6.61
CA GLY A 10 17.13 6.42 6.53
C GLY A 10 16.95 7.85 6.99
N TYR A 11 18.05 8.59 6.90
CA TYR A 11 18.06 10.02 7.14
C TYR A 11 19.04 10.75 6.23
N LEU A 12 18.76 12.03 6.03
CA LEU A 12 19.64 13.02 5.41
C LEU A 12 19.72 14.21 6.37
N LEU A 13 20.91 14.44 6.90
CA LEU A 13 21.19 15.47 7.88
C LEU A 13 21.70 16.73 7.18
N LEU A 14 21.34 17.90 7.71
CA LEU A 14 21.79 19.19 7.21
C LEU A 14 23.31 19.35 7.38
N ALA A 15 23.90 20.33 6.69
CA ALA A 15 25.32 20.62 6.82
C ALA A 15 25.67 20.93 8.28
N GLY A 16 26.77 20.35 8.78
CA GLY A 16 27.19 20.47 10.19
C GLY A 16 26.53 19.50 11.17
N GLU A 17 25.50 18.75 10.75
CA GLU A 17 24.79 17.77 11.60
C GLU A 17 25.33 16.33 11.43
N ALA A 18 26.52 16.16 10.86
CA ALA A 18 27.10 14.84 10.60
C ALA A 18 27.16 13.99 11.87
N ARG A 19 26.72 12.74 11.77
CA ARG A 19 26.82 11.75 12.84
C ARG A 19 28.09 10.94 12.70
N ALA A 20 28.73 10.64 13.82
CA ALA A 20 29.86 9.72 13.88
C ALA A 20 29.45 8.30 14.34
N ASP A 21 28.24 8.14 14.88
CA ASP A 21 27.69 6.87 15.33
C ASP A 21 26.52 6.39 14.46
N THR A 22 26.24 5.09 14.52
CA THR A 22 25.20 4.42 13.73
C THR A 22 23.95 4.06 14.55
N ARG A 23 23.84 4.49 15.82
CA ARG A 23 22.81 4.01 16.74
C ARG A 23 21.40 4.30 16.23
N ALA A 24 21.19 5.50 15.69
CA ALA A 24 19.91 5.91 15.13
C ALA A 24 19.51 5.00 13.96
N ILE A 25 20.36 4.84 12.94
CA ILE A 25 20.00 4.04 11.75
C ILE A 25 19.77 2.57 12.11
N HIS A 26 20.55 1.99 13.03
CA HIS A 26 20.27 0.63 13.50
C HIS A 26 18.96 0.53 14.29
N ALA A 27 18.58 1.54 15.08
CA ALA A 27 17.30 1.56 15.77
C ALA A 27 16.13 1.63 14.77
N MET A 28 16.26 2.44 13.71
CA MET A 28 15.29 2.50 12.62
C MET A 28 15.18 1.15 11.89
N ASN A 29 16.31 0.51 11.57
CA ASN A 29 16.31 -0.76 10.85
C ASN A 29 15.68 -1.89 11.68
N ARG A 30 16.04 -1.99 12.97
CA ARG A 30 15.52 -3.01 13.88
C ARG A 30 14.02 -2.88 14.14
N SER A 31 13.47 -1.67 14.19
CA SER A 31 12.03 -1.50 14.43
C SER A 31 11.16 -2.04 13.29
N MET A 32 11.75 -2.28 12.11
CA MET A 32 11.09 -2.86 10.95
C MET A 32 11.57 -4.28 10.62
N ALA A 33 12.27 -4.96 11.54
CA ALA A 33 12.83 -6.30 11.31
C ALA A 33 11.77 -7.33 10.91
N HIS A 34 10.53 -7.15 11.37
CA HIS A 34 9.40 -7.99 10.96
C HIS A 34 9.10 -7.88 9.48
N ARG A 35 9.36 -6.76 8.81
CA ARG A 35 9.10 -6.65 7.37
C ARG A 35 10.03 -7.62 6.64
N GLY A 36 11.34 -7.41 6.77
CA GLY A 36 12.37 -8.18 6.07
C GLY A 36 13.22 -9.04 7.00
N PRO A 37 12.80 -10.30 7.24
CA PRO A 37 13.53 -11.22 8.12
C PRO A 37 14.72 -11.93 7.46
N ASP A 38 14.93 -11.82 6.14
CA ASP A 38 15.91 -12.67 5.44
C ASP A 38 17.33 -12.10 5.45
N ASP A 39 17.44 -10.78 5.47
CA ASP A 39 18.70 -10.06 5.30
C ASP A 39 18.50 -8.59 5.72
N GLU A 40 19.59 -7.93 6.07
CA GLU A 40 19.63 -6.49 6.30
C GLU A 40 20.90 -5.85 5.78
N GLY A 41 20.82 -4.57 5.42
CA GLY A 41 21.98 -3.79 5.05
C GLY A 41 21.85 -2.33 5.44
N ILE A 42 22.99 -1.69 5.67
CA ILE A 42 23.09 -0.26 5.96
C ILE A 42 24.23 0.33 5.15
N ALA A 43 23.97 1.46 4.50
CA ALA A 43 24.96 2.29 3.82
C ALA A 43 25.04 3.65 4.53
N LEU A 44 26.25 4.10 4.81
CA LEU A 44 26.55 5.41 5.41
C LEU A 44 27.31 6.23 4.37
N ILE A 45 26.89 7.47 4.15
CA ILE A 45 27.44 8.33 3.10
C ILE A 45 27.78 9.71 3.69
N ASP A 46 29.04 10.09 3.56
CA ASP A 46 29.57 11.43 3.81
C ASP A 46 29.61 12.19 2.48
N PRO A 47 28.62 13.06 2.21
CA PRO A 47 28.63 13.82 0.97
C PRO A 47 29.80 14.80 0.91
N ASP A 48 30.27 15.32 2.05
CA ASP A 48 31.26 16.40 2.09
C ASP A 48 32.67 15.88 1.75
N ARG A 49 32.98 14.65 2.19
CA ARG A 49 34.21 13.94 1.79
C ARG A 49 34.02 13.07 0.55
N ASN A 50 32.80 12.99 0.02
CA ASN A 50 32.40 12.04 -1.00
C ASN A 50 32.79 10.59 -0.63
N HIS A 51 32.66 10.24 0.65
CA HIS A 51 32.96 8.91 1.17
C HIS A 51 31.68 8.12 1.44
N ALA A 52 31.75 6.80 1.33
CA ALA A 52 30.67 5.91 1.74
C ALA A 52 31.23 4.62 2.35
N THR A 53 30.48 4.00 3.25
CA THR A 53 30.78 2.65 3.77
C THR A 53 29.49 1.85 3.95
N HIS A 54 29.65 0.56 4.20
CA HIS A 54 28.59 -0.30 4.69
C HIS A 54 28.78 -0.63 6.16
N ALA A 55 27.68 -0.69 6.89
CA ALA A 55 27.64 -1.36 8.17
C ALA A 55 27.01 -2.74 7.98
N HIS A 56 27.71 -3.75 8.46
CA HIS A 56 27.21 -5.11 8.57
C HIS A 56 26.79 -5.37 10.02
N THR A 57 25.77 -6.19 10.20
CA THR A 57 25.43 -6.81 11.48
C THR A 57 25.39 -8.32 11.32
N ASP A 58 25.03 -9.03 12.39
CA ASP A 58 24.84 -10.48 12.36
C ASP A 58 23.70 -10.91 11.41
N ASP A 59 22.77 -10.02 11.09
CA ASP A 59 21.65 -10.26 10.16
C ASP A 59 22.04 -9.99 8.68
N THR A 60 23.22 -9.44 8.41
CA THR A 60 23.64 -9.12 7.04
C THR A 60 24.10 -10.35 6.28
N ALA A 61 23.60 -10.54 5.06
CA ALA A 61 23.99 -11.64 4.19
C ALA A 61 25.51 -11.70 3.96
N LEU A 62 26.08 -12.91 4.11
CA LEU A 62 27.50 -13.17 3.88
C LEU A 62 27.91 -12.95 2.41
N GLY A 63 29.14 -12.48 2.22
CA GLY A 63 29.72 -12.31 0.88
C GLY A 63 29.20 -11.09 0.11
N VAL A 64 28.42 -10.22 0.75
CA VAL A 64 28.01 -8.94 0.18
C VAL A 64 29.03 -7.87 0.57
N ALA A 65 29.58 -7.19 -0.43
CA ALA A 65 30.43 -6.02 -0.24
C ALA A 65 30.00 -4.93 -1.23
N PRO A 66 30.15 -3.64 -0.88
CA PRO A 66 30.02 -2.58 -1.86
C PRO A 66 31.00 -2.79 -3.03
N PRO A 67 30.68 -2.26 -4.22
CA PRO A 67 31.67 -2.18 -5.28
C PRO A 67 32.89 -1.37 -4.78
N ALA A 68 34.09 -1.87 -5.11
CA ALA A 68 35.32 -1.10 -4.94
C ALA A 68 35.28 0.08 -5.93
N ALA A 69 34.89 1.25 -5.44
CA ALA A 69 34.79 2.49 -6.19
C ALA A 69 35.44 3.62 -5.38
N ASP A 70 35.90 4.65 -6.07
CA ASP A 70 36.51 5.81 -5.43
C ASP A 70 35.54 6.43 -4.40
N GLY A 71 36.04 6.60 -3.18
CA GLY A 71 35.29 7.09 -2.03
C GLY A 71 34.52 6.01 -1.26
N VAL A 72 34.42 4.77 -1.72
CA VAL A 72 33.94 3.68 -0.85
C VAL A 72 35.09 3.24 0.07
N VAL A 73 34.93 3.43 1.37
CA VAL A 73 35.89 3.04 2.41
C VAL A 73 35.37 1.79 3.11
N LEU A 74 36.22 0.80 3.33
CA LEU A 74 35.85 -0.38 4.12
C LEU A 74 35.99 -0.06 5.62
N GLY A 75 34.90 -0.18 6.38
CA GLY A 75 34.91 0.01 7.83
C GLY A 75 33.51 0.11 8.43
N HIS A 76 33.40 -0.03 9.75
CA HIS A 76 32.10 -0.09 10.43
C HIS A 76 31.48 1.28 10.75
N SER A 77 32.23 2.37 10.58
CA SER A 77 31.71 3.72 10.75
C SER A 77 32.61 4.76 10.07
N ILE A 78 31.98 5.82 9.57
CA ILE A 78 32.59 7.08 9.17
C ILE A 78 31.69 8.21 9.69
N PRO A 79 32.18 9.45 9.87
CA PRO A 79 31.30 10.60 9.91
C PRO A 79 30.41 10.60 8.66
N HIS A 80 29.10 10.74 8.79
CA HIS A 80 28.17 10.68 7.67
C HIS A 80 26.97 11.60 7.89
N ARG A 81 26.38 12.06 6.79
CA ARG A 81 25.14 12.86 6.80
C ARG A 81 23.96 12.10 6.23
N VAL A 82 24.22 11.07 5.43
CA VAL A 82 23.19 10.23 4.83
C VAL A 82 23.37 8.80 5.32
N ALA A 83 22.26 8.19 5.73
CA ALA A 83 22.22 6.77 6.03
C ALA A 83 21.01 6.15 5.34
N LEU A 84 21.22 5.02 4.67
CA LEU A 84 20.20 4.20 4.02
C LEU A 84 20.22 2.83 4.69
N ALA A 85 19.07 2.34 5.13
CA ALA A 85 18.90 1.02 5.71
C ALA A 85 17.82 0.24 4.99
N HIS A 86 18.00 -1.09 4.97
CA HIS A 86 17.07 -2.02 4.36
C HIS A 86 16.92 -3.28 5.22
N ARG A 87 15.69 -3.76 5.32
CA ARG A 87 15.31 -5.11 5.75
C ARG A 87 14.74 -5.82 4.53
N ARG A 88 15.31 -6.96 4.16
CA ARG A 88 14.96 -7.65 2.93
C ARG A 88 14.00 -8.81 3.18
N PHE A 89 12.96 -8.86 2.35
CA PHE A 89 12.12 -10.03 2.17
C PHE A 89 12.32 -10.53 0.73
N SER A 90 12.99 -11.67 0.59
CA SER A 90 13.53 -12.16 -0.67
C SER A 90 12.49 -12.91 -1.50
N ILE A 91 11.95 -12.25 -2.54
CA ILE A 91 10.96 -12.81 -3.48
C ILE A 91 11.57 -13.17 -4.83
N ILE A 92 12.22 -12.21 -5.48
CA ILE A 92 12.93 -12.39 -6.75
C ILE A 92 14.44 -12.46 -6.48
N ALA A 93 15.10 -13.44 -7.08
CA ALA A 93 16.52 -13.73 -6.91
C ALA A 93 16.93 -13.85 -5.41
N PRO A 94 16.47 -14.88 -4.69
CA PRO A 94 16.59 -14.96 -3.22
C PRO A 94 18.02 -15.13 -2.69
N GLY A 95 19.02 -15.24 -3.58
CA GLY A 95 20.44 -15.19 -3.20
C GLY A 95 20.93 -13.78 -2.84
N PRO A 96 22.24 -13.64 -2.53
CA PRO A 96 22.85 -12.36 -2.11
C PRO A 96 22.86 -11.29 -3.21
N GLY A 97 22.64 -11.66 -4.48
CA GLY A 97 22.63 -10.73 -5.60
C GLY A 97 21.48 -9.70 -5.59
N GLY A 98 20.52 -9.82 -4.67
CA GLY A 98 19.49 -8.80 -4.44
C GLY A 98 19.63 -8.04 -3.12
N HIS A 99 20.76 -8.19 -2.41
CA HIS A 99 21.03 -7.47 -1.17
C HIS A 99 20.93 -5.95 -1.37
N GLN A 100 20.42 -5.26 -0.35
CA GLN A 100 20.31 -3.80 -0.35
C GLN A 100 20.81 -3.23 0.98
N PRO A 101 21.32 -1.98 1.04
CA PRO A 101 21.36 -0.98 -0.04
C PRO A 101 22.16 -1.39 -1.28
N PHE A 102 21.54 -1.26 -2.45
CA PHE A 102 22.04 -1.72 -3.73
C PHE A 102 22.84 -0.60 -4.40
N TRP A 103 24.13 -0.86 -4.66
CA TRP A 103 25.00 0.11 -5.33
C TRP A 103 25.07 -0.12 -6.83
N SER A 104 25.13 1.00 -7.54
CA SER A 104 25.46 1.01 -8.95
C SER A 104 26.90 0.50 -9.15
N PRO A 105 27.21 -0.16 -10.28
CA PRO A 105 28.55 -0.69 -10.55
C PRO A 105 29.70 0.31 -10.40
N ASP A 106 29.44 1.59 -10.66
CA ASP A 106 30.39 2.72 -10.55
C ASP A 106 30.40 3.36 -9.15
N GLY A 107 29.57 2.88 -8.22
CA GLY A 107 29.44 3.40 -6.86
C GLY A 107 28.81 4.79 -6.77
N ARG A 108 28.22 5.33 -7.85
CA ARG A 108 27.74 6.73 -7.89
C ARG A 108 26.32 6.92 -7.37
N ALA A 109 25.55 5.85 -7.31
CA ALA A 109 24.20 5.82 -6.75
C ALA A 109 23.99 4.59 -5.85
N CYS A 110 23.27 4.78 -4.75
CA CYS A 110 22.93 3.77 -3.76
C CYS A 110 21.41 3.76 -3.52
N LEU A 111 20.77 2.60 -3.61
CA LEU A 111 19.32 2.43 -3.60
C LEU A 111 18.85 1.53 -2.46
N THR A 112 17.78 1.93 -1.77
CA THR A 112 16.90 1.03 -1.03
C THR A 112 15.49 1.06 -1.61
N PHE A 113 14.88 -0.11 -1.68
CA PHE A 113 13.67 -0.37 -2.44
C PHE A 113 12.81 -1.41 -1.72
N ASN A 114 11.57 -1.03 -1.45
CA ASN A 114 10.52 -1.95 -1.01
C ASN A 114 9.42 -1.99 -2.06
N GLY A 115 9.27 -3.12 -2.74
CA GLY A 115 8.27 -3.29 -3.78
C GLY A 115 8.62 -4.39 -4.77
N GLU A 116 7.92 -4.37 -5.90
CA GLU A 116 8.20 -5.24 -7.04
C GLU A 116 7.95 -4.47 -8.35
N ILE A 117 8.90 -4.57 -9.29
CA ILE A 117 8.75 -3.98 -10.63
C ILE A 117 8.30 -5.06 -11.62
N TYR A 118 7.00 -5.18 -11.83
CA TYR A 118 6.38 -6.20 -12.68
C TYR A 118 6.88 -6.18 -14.14
N ASN A 119 7.22 -5.00 -14.66
CA ASN A 119 7.75 -4.85 -16.02
C ASN A 119 9.29 -4.88 -16.12
N HIS A 120 10.01 -5.36 -15.09
CA HIS A 120 11.47 -5.35 -15.06
C HIS A 120 12.12 -6.11 -16.22
N GLU A 121 11.53 -7.19 -16.73
CA GLU A 121 12.08 -7.93 -17.88
C GLU A 121 12.05 -7.09 -19.17
N ALA A 122 10.97 -6.34 -19.39
CA ALA A 122 10.84 -5.44 -20.53
C ALA A 122 11.81 -4.27 -20.43
N LEU A 123 11.92 -3.65 -19.23
CA LEU A 123 12.89 -2.59 -18.98
C LEU A 123 14.33 -3.08 -19.15
N ARG A 124 14.65 -4.28 -18.66
CA ARG A 124 15.96 -4.91 -18.82
C ARG A 124 16.35 -5.07 -20.29
N ARG A 125 15.41 -5.49 -21.15
CA ARG A 125 15.65 -5.60 -22.60
C ARG A 125 16.00 -4.23 -23.20
N THR A 126 15.16 -3.23 -22.95
CA THR A 126 15.39 -1.84 -23.41
C THR A 126 16.72 -1.27 -22.93
N LEU A 127 17.13 -1.56 -21.69
CA LEU A 127 18.40 -1.09 -21.13
C LEU A 127 19.62 -1.84 -21.71
N ARG A 128 19.48 -3.13 -22.04
CA ARG A 128 20.55 -3.89 -22.75
C ARG A 128 20.80 -3.33 -24.14
N GLU A 129 19.75 -2.96 -24.87
CA GLU A 129 19.86 -2.29 -26.18
C GLU A 129 20.60 -0.94 -26.08
N ARG A 130 20.56 -0.30 -24.91
CA ARG A 130 21.33 0.91 -24.58
C ARG A 130 22.74 0.64 -24.04
N GLY A 131 23.18 -0.62 -24.04
CA GLY A 131 24.53 -1.01 -23.62
C GLY A 131 24.68 -1.32 -22.13
N VAL A 132 23.60 -1.34 -21.34
CA VAL A 132 23.68 -1.69 -19.91
C VAL A 132 23.99 -3.18 -19.74
N ARG A 133 25.01 -3.47 -18.92
CA ARG A 133 25.35 -4.83 -18.51
C ARG A 133 24.82 -5.10 -17.11
N PHE A 134 24.07 -6.18 -16.97
CA PHE A 134 23.47 -6.60 -15.70
C PHE A 134 24.28 -7.73 -15.08
N ARG A 135 24.45 -7.69 -13.76
CA ARG A 135 25.17 -8.68 -12.95
C ARG A 135 24.21 -9.65 -12.26
N THR A 136 22.96 -9.25 -12.09
CA THR A 136 21.96 -10.00 -11.33
C THR A 136 20.67 -10.12 -12.14
N ARG A 137 19.76 -10.98 -11.66
CA ARG A 137 18.42 -11.12 -12.22
C ARG A 137 17.37 -10.32 -11.44
N CYS A 138 17.73 -9.68 -10.33
CA CYS A 138 16.76 -8.95 -9.52
C CYS A 138 16.24 -7.70 -10.26
N ASP A 139 15.02 -7.33 -9.94
CA ASP A 139 14.36 -6.11 -10.39
C ASP A 139 15.02 -4.84 -9.82
N THR A 140 15.63 -4.94 -8.63
CA THR A 140 16.37 -3.85 -7.98
C THR A 140 17.51 -3.32 -8.86
N GLU A 141 18.28 -4.19 -9.53
CA GLU A 141 19.33 -3.77 -10.46
C GLU A 141 18.74 -3.06 -11.69
N VAL A 142 17.59 -3.53 -12.19
CA VAL A 142 16.86 -2.91 -13.31
C VAL A 142 16.38 -1.51 -12.93
N LEU A 143 15.83 -1.34 -11.73
CA LEU A 143 15.40 -0.05 -11.21
C LEU A 143 16.58 0.93 -11.13
N LEU A 144 17.70 0.52 -10.53
CA LEU A 144 18.86 1.40 -10.41
C LEU A 144 19.45 1.75 -11.78
N ALA A 145 19.54 0.78 -12.68
CA ALA A 145 19.98 1.02 -14.06
C ALA A 145 19.04 1.96 -14.82
N ALA A 146 17.71 1.84 -14.63
CA ALA A 146 16.73 2.74 -15.22
C ALA A 146 16.90 4.18 -14.71
N TYR A 147 17.14 4.37 -13.42
CA TYR A 147 17.46 5.69 -12.86
C TYR A 147 18.77 6.24 -13.44
N ARG A 148 19.84 5.44 -13.54
CA ARG A 148 21.10 5.88 -14.16
C ARG A 148 20.94 6.26 -15.64
N ALA A 149 20.03 5.60 -16.37
CA ALA A 149 19.80 5.87 -17.78
C ALA A 149 18.85 7.04 -18.06
N TRP A 150 17.85 7.28 -17.20
CA TRP A 150 16.77 8.23 -17.45
C TRP A 150 16.54 9.26 -16.35
N GLY A 151 17.31 9.22 -15.26
CA GLY A 151 17.11 10.04 -14.08
C GLY A 151 15.70 9.90 -13.52
N MET A 152 15.10 11.02 -13.10
CA MET A 152 13.74 11.08 -12.58
C MET A 152 12.66 10.63 -13.58
N ALA A 153 12.94 10.61 -14.88
CA ALA A 153 11.98 10.13 -15.89
C ALA A 153 11.82 8.61 -15.88
N CYS A 154 12.64 7.86 -15.13
CA CYS A 154 12.47 6.42 -15.00
C CYS A 154 11.15 6.05 -14.32
N PHE A 155 10.65 6.85 -13.37
CA PHE A 155 9.47 6.54 -12.57
C PHE A 155 8.18 6.45 -13.39
N GLU A 156 8.09 7.18 -14.51
CA GLU A 156 6.97 7.10 -15.46
C GLU A 156 6.92 5.76 -16.21
N ARG A 157 8.04 5.04 -16.23
CA ARG A 157 8.20 3.77 -16.96
C ARG A 157 8.03 2.54 -16.07
N LEU A 158 8.05 2.72 -14.75
CA LEU A 158 7.90 1.63 -13.81
C LEU A 158 6.44 1.18 -13.75
N ASP A 159 6.23 -0.12 -13.82
CA ASP A 159 4.96 -0.76 -13.52
C ASP A 159 5.19 -1.75 -12.38
N GLY A 160 4.50 -1.53 -11.28
CA GLY A 160 4.90 -2.09 -9.98
C GLY A 160 4.30 -1.33 -8.81
N PHE A 161 4.40 -1.93 -7.63
CA PHE A 161 4.26 -1.19 -6.37
C PHE A 161 5.65 -0.99 -5.76
N PHE A 162 5.90 0.15 -5.15
CA PHE A 162 7.24 0.52 -4.70
C PHE A 162 7.28 1.74 -3.79
N ALA A 163 8.16 1.67 -2.81
CA ALA A 163 8.74 2.80 -2.10
C ALA A 163 10.25 2.77 -2.34
N ILE A 164 10.82 3.91 -2.68
CA ILE A 164 12.22 4.06 -3.11
C ILE A 164 12.88 5.16 -2.30
N ALA A 165 14.08 4.88 -1.80
CA ALA A 165 15.03 5.90 -1.36
C ALA A 165 16.38 5.65 -2.04
N LEU A 166 16.86 6.62 -2.81
CA LEU A 166 18.10 6.51 -3.57
C LEU A 166 18.97 7.73 -3.29
N TYR A 167 20.22 7.53 -2.88
CA TYR A 167 21.18 8.61 -2.82
C TYR A 167 22.00 8.69 -4.11
N ASP A 168 21.95 9.83 -4.78
CA ASP A 168 22.72 10.13 -5.99
C ASP A 168 23.92 10.99 -5.60
N ARG A 169 25.13 10.42 -5.65
CA ARG A 169 26.38 11.11 -5.29
C ARG A 169 26.79 12.14 -6.33
N ASP A 170 26.48 11.92 -7.60
CA ASP A 170 26.80 12.87 -8.67
C ASP A 170 25.98 14.16 -8.46
N ALA A 171 24.69 14.01 -8.15
CA ALA A 171 23.78 15.12 -7.90
C ALA A 171 23.72 15.59 -6.43
N ARG A 172 24.43 14.92 -5.51
CA ARG A 172 24.43 15.16 -4.05
C ARG A 172 23.02 15.28 -3.44
N ARG A 173 22.09 14.42 -3.84
CA ARG A 173 20.70 14.50 -3.41
C ARG A 173 20.12 13.13 -3.07
N LEU A 174 19.17 13.12 -2.14
CA LEU A 174 18.32 11.96 -1.87
C LEU A 174 17.10 12.03 -2.77
N VAL A 175 16.86 10.99 -3.57
CA VAL A 175 15.65 10.80 -4.36
C VAL A 175 14.70 9.88 -3.60
N LEU A 176 13.44 10.29 -3.49
CA LEU A 176 12.34 9.51 -2.94
C LEU A 176 11.27 9.29 -4.01
N ALA A 177 10.68 8.10 -4.08
CA ALA A 177 9.54 7.86 -4.96
C ALA A 177 8.60 6.83 -4.37
N ARG A 178 7.30 6.98 -4.66
CA ARG A 178 6.25 6.05 -4.25
C ARG A 178 5.38 5.69 -5.45
N ASP A 179 4.89 4.46 -5.49
CA ASP A 179 4.14 3.93 -6.63
C ASP A 179 2.84 4.68 -6.91
N ARG A 180 2.25 4.38 -8.08
CA ARG A 180 1.08 5.06 -8.63
C ARG A 180 -0.10 5.08 -7.66
N MET A 181 -0.24 4.01 -6.87
CA MET A 181 -1.37 3.80 -5.97
C MET A 181 -1.01 3.98 -4.48
N GLY A 182 0.25 4.20 -4.14
CA GLY A 182 0.70 4.31 -2.75
C GLY A 182 0.76 2.97 -2.00
N GLN A 183 0.74 1.84 -2.69
CA GLN A 183 0.67 0.52 -2.05
C GLN A 183 1.85 0.24 -1.11
N ALA A 184 3.07 0.64 -1.50
CA ALA A 184 4.21 0.53 -0.61
C ALA A 184 4.27 1.73 0.35
N PRO A 185 4.30 1.52 1.68
CA PRO A 185 4.32 2.64 2.61
C PRO A 185 5.68 3.34 2.63
N LEU A 186 5.64 4.66 2.74
CA LEU A 186 6.80 5.54 2.88
C LEU A 186 6.39 6.77 3.68
N TYR A 187 6.92 6.91 4.88
CA TYR A 187 6.69 8.04 5.77
C TYR A 187 7.92 8.93 5.82
N LEU A 188 7.72 10.22 5.97
CA LEU A 188 8.75 11.26 5.94
C LEU A 188 8.51 12.28 7.06
N ALA A 189 9.58 12.71 7.71
CA ALA A 189 9.55 13.76 8.72
C ALA A 189 10.72 14.72 8.55
N ARG A 190 10.43 16.03 8.68
CA ARG A 190 11.44 17.08 8.77
C ARG A 190 11.66 17.47 10.22
N THR A 191 12.92 17.49 10.63
CA THR A 191 13.36 17.98 11.94
C THR A 191 14.31 19.15 11.77
N THR A 192 14.73 19.77 12.88
CA THR A 192 15.80 20.79 12.87
C THR A 192 17.14 20.24 12.38
N ARG A 193 17.36 18.93 12.47
CA ARG A 193 18.61 18.26 12.09
C ARG A 193 18.64 17.80 10.63
N GLY A 194 17.47 17.68 10.00
CA GLY A 194 17.32 17.14 8.66
C GLY A 194 16.08 16.28 8.49
N TRP A 195 16.11 15.41 7.49
CA TRP A 195 14.99 14.57 7.07
C TRP A 195 15.18 13.12 7.50
N PHE A 196 14.08 12.48 7.91
CA PHE A 196 14.01 11.07 8.28
C PHE A 196 12.89 10.40 7.52
N TRP A 197 13.12 9.19 7.02
CA TRP A 197 12.09 8.41 6.33
C TRP A 197 12.13 6.95 6.75
N ALA A 198 10.99 6.28 6.62
CA ALA A 198 10.89 4.83 6.81
C ALA A 198 9.63 4.25 6.17
N SER A 199 9.60 2.94 5.96
CA SER A 199 8.38 2.21 5.58
C SER A 199 7.31 2.18 6.66
N GLU A 200 7.67 2.48 7.92
CA GLU A 200 6.75 2.52 9.07
C GLU A 200 7.04 3.72 9.95
N ILE A 201 6.02 4.28 10.59
CA ILE A 201 6.12 5.47 11.45
C ILE A 201 7.09 5.21 12.61
N LYS A 202 7.08 4.02 13.21
CA LYS A 202 8.05 3.61 14.25
C LYS A 202 9.51 3.69 13.78
N GLY A 203 9.77 3.52 12.48
CA GLY A 203 11.10 3.69 11.90
C GLY A 203 11.55 5.15 11.98
N VAL A 204 10.69 6.08 11.55
CA VAL A 204 10.96 7.53 11.66
C VAL A 204 11.19 7.94 13.11
N ARG A 205 10.29 7.52 14.00
CA ARG A 205 10.35 7.82 15.44
C ARG A 205 11.59 7.27 16.13
N ALA A 206 12.05 6.07 15.78
CA ALA A 206 13.27 5.48 16.33
C ALA A 206 14.54 6.28 15.95
N GLY A 207 14.56 6.94 14.79
CA GLY A 207 15.71 7.71 14.32
C GLY A 207 15.74 9.16 14.80
N ALA A 208 14.58 9.83 14.77
CA ALA A 208 14.43 11.24 15.13
C ALA A 208 14.07 11.46 16.62
N GLY A 209 13.55 10.45 17.30
CA GLY A 209 13.12 10.49 18.71
C GLY A 209 11.62 10.76 18.87
N ASP A 210 10.98 10.01 19.76
CA ASP A 210 9.52 10.05 19.98
C ASP A 210 8.97 11.44 20.34
N ALA A 211 9.71 12.18 21.17
CA ALA A 211 9.26 13.49 21.65
C ALA A 211 9.11 14.54 20.53
N ALA A 212 9.67 14.29 19.34
CA ALA A 212 9.53 15.18 18.20
C ALA A 212 8.15 15.12 17.53
N PHE A 213 7.36 14.08 17.80
CA PHE A 213 6.13 13.78 17.06
C PHE A 213 4.95 13.51 18.00
N PRO A 214 4.35 14.57 18.60
CA PRO A 214 3.16 14.41 19.43
C PRO A 214 1.97 13.90 18.60
N VAL A 215 0.95 13.36 19.28
CA VAL A 215 -0.28 12.88 18.62
C VAL A 215 -1.02 14.05 17.96
N ARG A 216 -1.42 13.86 16.70
CA ARG A 216 -2.26 14.80 15.94
C ARG A 216 -3.71 14.69 16.38
N ALA A 217 -4.15 15.62 17.21
CA ALA A 217 -5.51 15.62 17.76
C ALA A 217 -6.61 15.67 16.67
N GLN A 218 -6.34 16.34 15.55
CA GLN A 218 -7.26 16.41 14.42
C GLN A 218 -7.51 15.04 13.78
N ALA A 219 -6.44 14.27 13.51
CA ALA A 219 -6.55 12.92 12.94
C ALA A 219 -7.33 11.98 13.89
N VAL A 220 -7.09 12.08 15.19
CA VAL A 220 -7.87 11.35 16.20
C VAL A 220 -9.35 11.72 16.15
N ALA A 221 -9.67 13.02 16.04
CA ALA A 221 -11.05 13.48 15.92
C ALA A 221 -11.73 12.98 14.64
N ASP A 222 -11.04 13.07 13.49
CA ASP A 222 -11.53 12.60 12.21
C ASP A 222 -11.83 11.08 12.24
N PHE A 223 -10.98 10.30 12.90
CA PHE A 223 -11.19 8.87 13.07
C PHE A 223 -12.33 8.53 14.03
N VAL A 224 -12.29 9.05 15.26
CA VAL A 224 -13.24 8.67 16.32
C VAL A 224 -14.64 9.22 16.04
N VAL A 225 -14.74 10.44 15.50
CA VAL A 225 -16.03 11.13 15.28
C VAL A 225 -16.61 10.79 13.92
N ALA A 226 -15.79 10.78 12.88
CA ALA A 226 -16.24 10.68 11.50
C ALA A 226 -15.89 9.35 10.82
N GLY A 227 -15.08 8.49 11.45
CA GLY A 227 -14.64 7.22 10.87
C GLY A 227 -13.65 7.41 9.72
N HIS A 228 -13.06 8.60 9.58
CA HIS A 228 -12.09 8.87 8.52
C HIS A 228 -10.68 8.66 9.04
N ARG A 229 -9.88 7.96 8.25
CA ARG A 229 -8.44 7.80 8.43
C ARG A 229 -7.77 8.05 7.06
N ASP A 230 -6.47 8.32 7.09
CA ASP A 230 -5.65 8.54 5.89
C ASP A 230 -6.18 9.72 5.06
N LEU A 231 -6.30 10.89 5.69
CA LEU A 231 -6.76 12.10 5.01
C LEU A 231 -5.58 12.79 4.32
N ALA A 232 -5.60 12.80 2.99
CA ALA A 232 -4.46 13.24 2.17
C ALA A 232 -3.19 12.47 2.57
N ASP A 233 -2.11 13.17 2.89
CA ASP A 233 -0.82 12.58 3.28
C ASP A 233 -0.66 12.47 4.81
N GLN A 234 -1.70 12.75 5.59
CA GLN A 234 -1.61 12.89 7.05
C GLN A 234 -1.44 11.56 7.79
N THR A 235 -0.72 11.61 8.90
CA THR A 235 -0.65 10.53 9.91
C THR A 235 -1.29 10.97 11.23
N PHE A 236 -1.40 10.06 12.19
CA PHE A 236 -1.82 10.34 13.57
C PHE A 236 -0.74 11.05 14.40
N PHE A 237 0.40 11.45 13.80
CA PHE A 237 1.50 12.13 14.47
C PHE A 237 1.80 13.46 13.80
N GLU A 238 2.00 14.51 14.60
CA GLU A 238 2.43 15.81 14.08
C GLU A 238 3.85 15.71 13.52
N GLY A 239 4.08 16.29 12.34
CA GLY A 239 5.40 16.33 11.71
C GLY A 239 5.83 15.05 10.99
N ILE A 240 5.01 13.98 11.01
CA ILE A 240 5.18 12.80 10.16
C ILE A 240 4.07 12.80 9.12
N GLU A 241 4.47 12.80 7.85
CA GLU A 241 3.55 12.70 6.72
C GLU A 241 3.89 11.46 5.90
N THR A 242 2.90 10.94 5.21
CA THR A 242 3.08 9.92 4.19
C THR A 242 3.62 10.56 2.92
N PHE A 243 4.66 10.01 2.30
CA PHE A 243 5.14 10.51 1.01
C PHE A 243 4.04 10.30 -0.04
N PRO A 244 3.70 11.34 -0.84
CA PRO A 244 2.51 11.29 -1.66
C PRO A 244 2.63 10.22 -2.75
N ALA A 245 1.56 9.45 -2.93
CA ALA A 245 1.48 8.44 -3.97
C ALA A 245 1.55 9.07 -5.38
N ALA A 246 2.04 8.31 -6.35
CA ALA A 246 2.34 8.73 -7.72
C ALA A 246 3.35 9.91 -7.84
N HIS A 247 4.13 10.17 -6.80
CA HIS A 247 5.16 11.20 -6.81
C HIS A 247 6.57 10.62 -6.77
N ALA A 248 7.48 11.38 -7.35
CA ALA A 248 8.90 11.28 -7.12
C ALA A 248 9.41 12.66 -6.71
N GLY A 249 10.39 12.70 -5.82
CA GLY A 249 10.94 13.93 -5.32
C GLY A 249 12.40 13.78 -4.98
N TRP A 250 13.05 14.88 -4.66
CA TRP A 250 14.40 14.87 -4.15
C TRP A 250 14.58 15.89 -3.04
N ILE A 251 15.54 15.59 -2.16
CA ILE A 251 15.99 16.46 -1.08
C ILE A 251 17.41 16.87 -1.41
N ASP A 252 17.59 18.17 -1.64
CA ASP A 252 18.89 18.77 -1.90
C ASP A 252 19.74 18.85 -0.61
N ASP A 253 21.02 19.16 -0.76
CA ASP A 253 21.99 19.16 0.35
C ASP A 253 21.67 20.22 1.43
N ASP A 254 20.91 21.26 1.07
CA ASP A 254 20.38 22.30 1.97
C ASP A 254 19.07 21.89 2.68
N GLY A 255 18.54 20.71 2.35
CA GLY A 255 17.30 20.17 2.90
C GLY A 255 16.02 20.65 2.22
N ALA A 256 16.09 21.32 1.06
CA ALA A 256 14.90 21.63 0.27
C ALA A 256 14.30 20.36 -0.33
N LEU A 257 13.00 20.13 -0.09
CA LEU A 257 12.24 19.01 -0.68
C LEU A 257 11.51 19.50 -1.93
N HIS A 258 11.80 18.86 -3.05
CA HIS A 258 11.12 19.07 -4.32
C HIS A 258 10.34 17.82 -4.70
N THR A 259 9.09 17.96 -5.12
CA THR A 259 8.25 16.83 -5.54
C THR A 259 7.62 17.07 -6.90
N ARG A 260 7.46 15.98 -7.66
CA ARG A 260 6.77 15.95 -8.95
C ARG A 260 5.88 14.72 -9.01
N ARG A 261 4.59 14.96 -9.26
CA ARG A 261 3.66 13.88 -9.62
C ARG A 261 4.03 13.34 -11.00
N TYR A 262 4.43 12.07 -11.10
CA TYR A 262 4.82 11.44 -12.36
C TYR A 262 3.66 10.66 -13.01
N TRP A 263 2.60 10.36 -12.27
CA TRP A 263 1.42 9.66 -12.78
C TRP A 263 0.12 10.27 -12.27
N ARG A 264 -0.92 10.23 -13.11
CA ARG A 264 -2.29 10.62 -12.75
C ARG A 264 -3.22 9.56 -13.26
N LEU A 265 -4.22 9.21 -12.45
CA LEU A 265 -5.33 8.38 -12.93
C LEU A 265 -5.99 9.10 -14.12
N PRO A 266 -6.19 8.41 -15.26
CA PRO A 266 -6.89 8.98 -16.41
C PRO A 266 -8.28 9.48 -15.99
N ARG A 267 -8.59 10.74 -16.32
CA ARG A 267 -9.89 11.36 -16.00
C ARG A 267 -10.94 11.18 -17.09
N GLN A 268 -10.51 10.89 -18.33
CA GLN A 268 -11.44 10.56 -19.40
C GLN A 268 -12.02 9.18 -19.14
N ARG A 269 -13.35 9.11 -19.09
CA ARG A 269 -14.10 7.87 -18.95
C ARG A 269 -14.88 7.65 -20.22
N HIS A 270 -14.80 6.44 -20.75
CA HIS A 270 -15.69 6.01 -21.81
C HIS A 270 -17.13 5.92 -21.27
N VAL A 271 -18.10 6.34 -22.07
CA VAL A 271 -19.52 6.12 -21.81
C VAL A 271 -19.98 4.83 -22.49
N ALA A 272 -21.15 4.32 -22.11
CA ALA A 272 -21.68 3.06 -22.64
C ALA A 272 -21.85 3.03 -24.17
N SER A 273 -21.87 4.19 -24.84
CA SER A 273 -21.89 4.29 -26.30
C SER A 273 -20.52 4.18 -26.97
N ASP A 274 -19.42 4.29 -26.20
CA ASP A 274 -18.06 4.31 -26.75
C ASP A 274 -17.49 2.91 -26.98
N VAL A 275 -17.91 1.94 -26.16
CA VAL A 275 -17.44 0.55 -26.20
C VAL A 275 -18.59 -0.38 -25.88
N ASP A 276 -18.78 -1.40 -26.72
CA ASP A 276 -19.76 -2.46 -26.48
C ASP A 276 -19.43 -3.23 -25.18
N PRO A 277 -20.41 -3.56 -24.32
CA PRO A 277 -20.16 -4.22 -23.05
C PRO A 277 -19.40 -5.54 -23.12
N ASP A 278 -19.64 -6.38 -24.15
CA ASP A 278 -18.95 -7.66 -24.28
C ASP A 278 -17.48 -7.44 -24.68
N THR A 279 -17.23 -6.45 -25.53
CA THR A 279 -15.87 -6.00 -25.87
C THR A 279 -15.14 -5.46 -24.64
N ALA A 280 -15.79 -4.60 -23.86
CA ALA A 280 -15.21 -4.06 -22.62
C ALA A 280 -14.91 -5.17 -21.59
N ALA A 281 -15.79 -6.17 -21.47
CA ALA A 281 -15.59 -7.31 -20.59
C ALA A 281 -14.43 -8.22 -21.05
N ALA A 282 -14.27 -8.42 -22.37
CA ALA A 282 -13.15 -9.16 -22.92
C ALA A 282 -11.82 -8.43 -22.66
N ASP A 283 -11.76 -7.13 -22.92
CA ASP A 283 -10.59 -6.28 -22.65
C ASP A 283 -10.21 -6.27 -21.17
N LEU A 284 -11.21 -6.17 -20.28
CA LEU A 284 -10.98 -6.24 -18.83
C LEU A 284 -10.39 -7.60 -18.43
N ARG A 285 -10.92 -8.69 -18.97
CA ARG A 285 -10.42 -10.05 -18.70
C ARG A 285 -8.97 -10.21 -19.15
N GLU A 286 -8.62 -9.76 -20.35
CA GLU A 286 -7.25 -9.82 -20.87
C GLU A 286 -6.27 -9.02 -20.00
N ARG A 287 -6.66 -7.79 -19.63
CA ARG A 287 -5.83 -6.91 -18.79
C ARG A 287 -5.66 -7.44 -17.38
N LEU A 288 -6.72 -8.02 -16.81
CA LEU A 288 -6.68 -8.65 -15.50
C LEU A 288 -5.82 -9.92 -15.52
N ASP A 289 -5.92 -10.74 -16.57
CA ASP A 289 -5.07 -11.91 -16.76
C ASP A 289 -3.59 -11.53 -16.85
N GLU A 290 -3.25 -10.50 -17.63
CA GLU A 290 -1.88 -9.98 -17.71
C GLU A 290 -1.38 -9.46 -16.36
N ALA A 291 -2.23 -8.75 -15.61
CA ALA A 291 -1.89 -8.26 -14.27
C ALA A 291 -1.63 -9.41 -13.29
N VAL A 292 -2.43 -10.48 -13.34
CA VAL A 292 -2.24 -11.70 -12.53
C VAL A 292 -0.96 -12.42 -12.95
N ARG A 293 -0.78 -12.69 -14.25
CA ARG A 293 0.38 -13.38 -14.81
C ARG A 293 1.70 -12.72 -14.43
N THR A 294 1.75 -11.38 -14.46
CA THR A 294 2.97 -10.64 -14.10
C THR A 294 3.27 -10.70 -12.60
N ARG A 295 2.24 -10.75 -11.73
CA ARG A 295 2.36 -10.91 -10.26
C ARG A 295 2.66 -12.34 -9.80
N LEU A 296 2.53 -13.31 -10.70
CA LEU A 296 2.93 -14.70 -10.44
C LEU A 296 4.45 -14.94 -10.64
N ARG A 297 5.21 -13.91 -11.04
CA ARG A 297 6.66 -14.00 -11.20
C ARG A 297 7.39 -13.93 -9.86
N ALA A 298 7.50 -15.07 -9.17
CA ALA A 298 8.29 -15.19 -7.95
C ALA A 298 9.24 -16.40 -8.01
N ASP A 299 10.41 -16.29 -7.37
CA ASP A 299 11.34 -17.41 -7.17
C ASP A 299 11.03 -18.19 -5.86
N VAL A 300 9.85 -17.96 -5.27
CA VAL A 300 9.40 -18.49 -3.98
C VAL A 300 7.92 -18.93 -4.05
N PRO A 301 7.44 -19.78 -3.12
CA PRO A 301 6.06 -20.26 -3.13
C PRO A 301 5.02 -19.13 -3.05
N ILE A 302 4.02 -19.21 -3.94
CA ILE A 302 2.89 -18.29 -4.06
C ILE A 302 1.60 -19.01 -3.65
N ALA A 303 0.70 -18.30 -2.98
CA ALA A 303 -0.69 -18.70 -2.76
C ALA A 303 -1.65 -17.58 -3.20
N ALA A 304 -2.95 -17.85 -3.08
CA ALA A 304 -4.00 -16.86 -3.22
C ALA A 304 -4.98 -16.89 -2.04
N GLU A 305 -5.61 -15.76 -1.77
CA GLU A 305 -6.75 -15.64 -0.86
C GLU A 305 -8.05 -15.87 -1.62
N LEU A 306 -8.89 -16.77 -1.11
CA LEU A 306 -10.17 -17.14 -1.73
C LEU A 306 -11.30 -16.95 -0.73
N SER A 307 -12.04 -15.85 -0.84
CA SER A 307 -13.27 -15.64 -0.08
C SER A 307 -14.50 -16.25 -0.77
N GLY A 308 -14.46 -16.43 -2.09
CA GLY A 308 -15.63 -16.80 -2.88
C GLY A 308 -16.44 -15.60 -3.38
N GLY A 309 -16.06 -14.37 -2.99
CA GLY A 309 -16.52 -13.13 -3.62
C GLY A 309 -15.99 -12.97 -5.03
N MET A 310 -16.59 -12.08 -5.83
CA MET A 310 -16.26 -11.91 -7.26
C MET A 310 -14.78 -11.59 -7.48
N ASP A 311 -14.20 -10.72 -6.67
CA ASP A 311 -12.83 -10.25 -6.85
C ASP A 311 -11.81 -11.37 -6.63
N SER A 312 -11.84 -11.99 -5.44
CA SER A 312 -10.93 -13.09 -5.10
C SER A 312 -11.10 -14.30 -6.01
N SER A 313 -12.35 -14.63 -6.36
CA SER A 313 -12.66 -15.73 -7.29
C SER A 313 -12.10 -15.47 -8.69
N SER A 314 -12.17 -14.23 -9.18
CA SER A 314 -11.62 -13.86 -10.49
C SER A 314 -10.10 -13.97 -10.50
N ILE A 315 -9.43 -13.48 -9.45
CA ILE A 315 -7.97 -13.60 -9.29
C ILE A 315 -7.55 -15.07 -9.24
N VAL A 316 -8.22 -15.90 -8.44
CA VAL A 316 -7.92 -17.33 -8.32
C VAL A 316 -8.17 -18.09 -9.63
N ALA A 317 -9.28 -17.81 -10.31
CA ALA A 317 -9.62 -18.46 -11.58
C ALA A 317 -8.58 -18.14 -12.67
N LEU A 318 -8.10 -16.89 -12.75
CA LEU A 318 -7.05 -16.49 -13.68
C LEU A 318 -5.69 -17.06 -13.26
N ALA A 319 -5.31 -16.96 -11.98
CA ALA A 319 -4.04 -17.47 -11.49
C ALA A 319 -3.89 -18.99 -11.73
N ARG A 320 -5.00 -19.73 -11.61
CA ARG A 320 -5.03 -21.17 -11.88
C ARG A 320 -4.72 -21.52 -13.33
N GLN A 321 -4.94 -20.62 -14.30
CA GLN A 321 -4.56 -20.85 -15.70
C GLN A 321 -3.04 -20.90 -15.89
N HIS A 322 -2.30 -20.21 -15.02
CA HIS A 322 -0.84 -20.11 -15.08
C HIS A 322 -0.13 -21.04 -14.08
N VAL A 323 -0.82 -21.42 -13.00
CA VAL A 323 -0.28 -22.28 -11.93
C VAL A 323 -1.08 -23.59 -11.84
N PRO A 324 -0.55 -24.74 -12.32
CA PRO A 324 -1.28 -26.01 -12.37
C PRO A 324 -1.82 -26.52 -11.03
N ARG A 325 -1.13 -26.22 -9.92
CA ARG A 325 -1.56 -26.54 -8.56
C ARG A 325 -1.41 -25.30 -7.69
N LEU A 326 -2.45 -24.46 -7.67
CA LEU A 326 -2.46 -23.21 -6.92
C LEU A 326 -2.92 -23.47 -5.48
N ALA A 327 -2.11 -23.08 -4.50
CA ALA A 327 -2.54 -23.04 -3.11
C ALA A 327 -3.51 -21.87 -2.91
N ALA A 328 -4.70 -22.13 -2.37
CA ALA A 328 -5.68 -21.12 -2.06
C ALA A 328 -6.14 -21.25 -0.61
N TYR A 329 -6.20 -20.15 0.12
CA TYR A 329 -6.59 -20.13 1.52
C TYR A 329 -7.90 -19.38 1.71
N THR A 330 -8.80 -19.97 2.48
CA THR A 330 -10.09 -19.38 2.86
C THR A 330 -10.18 -19.33 4.36
N VAL A 331 -10.59 -18.19 4.89
CA VAL A 331 -10.98 -18.10 6.30
C VAL A 331 -12.43 -18.54 6.44
N SER A 332 -12.68 -19.48 7.34
CA SER A 332 -13.99 -20.03 7.64
C SER A 332 -14.45 -19.61 9.03
N PHE A 333 -15.74 -19.27 9.15
CA PHE A 333 -16.41 -18.95 10.42
C PHE A 333 -17.65 -19.82 10.61
N PRO A 334 -17.48 -21.13 10.86
CA PRO A 334 -18.58 -22.11 10.84
C PRO A 334 -19.77 -21.69 11.69
N GLY A 335 -20.97 -21.81 11.12
CA GLY A 335 -22.23 -21.51 11.81
C GLY A 335 -22.58 -20.02 11.90
N THR A 336 -21.81 -19.15 11.25
CA THR A 336 -22.11 -17.71 11.17
C THR A 336 -22.54 -17.31 9.76
N GLU A 337 -23.25 -16.18 9.63
CA GLU A 337 -23.59 -15.61 8.31
C GLU A 337 -22.37 -15.12 7.53
N ALA A 338 -21.22 -14.95 8.20
CA ALA A 338 -19.95 -14.54 7.60
C ALA A 338 -19.14 -15.72 7.04
N ASP A 339 -19.66 -16.95 7.09
CA ASP A 339 -18.97 -18.11 6.53
C ASP A 339 -19.16 -18.19 5.01
N GLU A 340 -18.11 -17.78 4.29
CA GLU A 340 -18.12 -17.76 2.82
C GLU A 340 -17.61 -19.08 2.21
N THR A 341 -17.31 -20.09 3.02
CA THR A 341 -16.70 -21.36 2.60
C THR A 341 -17.46 -22.02 1.44
N ARG A 342 -18.80 -22.00 1.46
CA ARG A 342 -19.63 -22.58 0.38
C ARG A 342 -19.36 -21.94 -0.99
N TYR A 343 -19.03 -20.66 -1.02
CA TYR A 343 -18.75 -19.92 -2.24
C TYR A 343 -17.33 -20.22 -2.72
N ALA A 344 -16.36 -20.24 -1.80
CA ALA A 344 -15.00 -20.67 -2.10
C ALA A 344 -14.95 -22.10 -2.67
N GLU A 345 -15.68 -23.06 -2.07
CA GLU A 345 -15.78 -24.44 -2.56
C GLU A 345 -16.40 -24.53 -3.96
N ALA A 346 -17.31 -23.63 -4.32
CA ALA A 346 -17.86 -23.56 -5.67
C ALA A 346 -16.77 -23.18 -6.69
N VAL A 347 -15.91 -22.22 -6.35
CA VAL A 347 -14.76 -21.81 -7.18
C VAL A 347 -13.74 -22.94 -7.30
N VAL A 348 -13.45 -23.64 -6.19
CA VAL A 348 -12.53 -24.80 -6.17
C VAL A 348 -13.01 -25.89 -7.11
N ARG A 349 -14.30 -26.25 -7.05
CA ARG A 349 -14.91 -27.24 -7.94
C ARG A 349 -14.90 -26.79 -9.40
N HIS A 350 -15.16 -25.51 -9.66
CA HIS A 350 -15.21 -24.96 -11.01
C HIS A 350 -13.82 -24.94 -11.69
N CYS A 351 -12.80 -24.46 -10.98
CA CYS A 351 -11.47 -24.29 -11.57
C CYS A 351 -10.68 -25.59 -11.63
N GLY A 352 -10.88 -26.50 -10.65
CA GLY A 352 -10.07 -27.71 -10.49
C GLY A 352 -8.60 -27.41 -10.14
N GLY A 353 -7.85 -28.40 -9.61
CA GLY A 353 -6.42 -28.26 -9.29
C GLY A 353 -6.07 -27.11 -8.33
N ILE A 354 -7.03 -26.67 -7.51
CA ILE A 354 -6.79 -25.76 -6.39
C ILE A 354 -6.49 -26.62 -5.16
N ASP A 355 -5.34 -26.39 -4.54
CA ASP A 355 -4.96 -26.95 -3.23
C ASP A 355 -5.57 -26.05 -2.16
N HIS A 356 -6.81 -26.37 -1.75
CA HIS A 356 -7.63 -25.51 -0.91
C HIS A 356 -7.38 -25.75 0.58
N HIS A 357 -7.06 -24.67 1.32
CA HIS A 357 -6.77 -24.67 2.74
C HIS A 357 -7.81 -23.84 3.50
N LEU A 358 -8.60 -24.48 4.35
CA LEU A 358 -9.53 -23.79 5.26
C LEU A 358 -8.84 -23.42 6.57
N MET A 359 -9.05 -22.19 7.02
CA MET A 359 -8.51 -21.68 8.28
C MET A 359 -9.64 -21.20 9.18
N THR A 360 -9.63 -21.64 10.44
CA THR A 360 -10.61 -21.21 11.45
C THR A 360 -9.88 -20.50 12.59
N PRO A 361 -9.63 -19.18 12.47
CA PRO A 361 -8.93 -18.44 13.51
C PRO A 361 -9.80 -18.31 14.78
N PRO A 362 -9.26 -18.53 15.99
CA PRO A 362 -10.03 -18.48 17.24
C PRO A 362 -10.52 -17.07 17.56
N LEU A 363 -11.81 -16.88 17.87
CA LEU A 363 -12.42 -15.54 18.02
C LEU A 363 -12.14 -14.88 19.38
N ASP A 364 -11.55 -15.62 20.30
CA ASP A 364 -11.64 -15.42 21.75
C ASP A 364 -10.73 -14.29 22.27
N ASP A 365 -9.84 -13.78 21.42
CA ASP A 365 -8.72 -12.90 21.81
C ASP A 365 -8.73 -11.52 21.13
N PHE A 366 -9.89 -11.07 20.64
CA PHE A 366 -9.99 -9.85 19.81
C PHE A 366 -9.38 -8.62 20.50
N MET A 367 -9.80 -8.29 21.72
CA MET A 367 -9.37 -7.05 22.39
C MET A 367 -7.86 -7.02 22.71
N GLN A 368 -7.27 -8.13 23.15
CA GLN A 368 -5.84 -8.18 23.44
C GLN A 368 -5.00 -8.25 22.15
N THR A 369 -5.52 -8.89 21.09
CA THR A 369 -4.88 -8.87 19.76
C THR A 369 -4.95 -7.46 19.14
N CYS A 370 -6.04 -6.71 19.36
CA CYS A 370 -6.21 -5.35 18.86
C CYS A 370 -5.08 -4.42 19.27
N ASP A 371 -4.74 -4.34 20.57
CA ASP A 371 -3.69 -3.41 21.05
C ASP A 371 -2.34 -3.73 20.42
N ARG A 372 -2.01 -5.02 20.30
CA ARG A 372 -0.79 -5.48 19.63
C ARG A 372 -0.80 -5.16 18.13
N TYR A 373 -1.95 -5.25 17.49
CA TYR A 373 -2.08 -4.94 16.07
C TYR A 373 -2.01 -3.44 15.81
N VAL A 374 -2.61 -2.59 16.65
CA VAL A 374 -2.44 -1.13 16.59
C VAL A 374 -0.96 -0.77 16.77
N ALA A 375 -0.28 -1.37 17.76
CA ALA A 375 1.16 -1.18 17.93
C ALA A 375 1.99 -1.65 16.73
N HIS A 376 1.49 -2.64 15.97
CA HIS A 376 2.12 -3.09 14.72
C HIS A 376 1.86 -2.12 13.55
N MET A 377 0.64 -1.60 13.44
CA MET A 377 0.22 -0.68 12.38
C MET A 377 0.69 0.77 12.61
N ASP A 378 1.23 1.08 13.81
CA ASP A 378 1.53 2.42 14.32
C ASP A 378 0.31 3.34 14.50
N GLU A 379 -0.85 2.98 13.95
CA GLU A 379 -2.07 3.75 13.93
C GLU A 379 -3.31 2.85 14.09
N PRO A 380 -4.48 3.41 14.44
CA PRO A 380 -5.74 2.69 14.40
C PRO A 380 -6.05 2.15 13.00
N PHE A 381 -6.66 0.97 12.90
CA PHE A 381 -6.95 0.31 11.63
C PHE A 381 -8.45 0.38 11.27
N HIS A 382 -8.77 0.31 9.96
CA HIS A 382 -10.10 0.60 9.41
C HIS A 382 -11.19 -0.38 9.85
N ALA A 383 -10.87 -1.68 9.94
CA ALA A 383 -11.89 -2.69 10.22
C ALA A 383 -11.33 -3.97 10.89
N PRO A 384 -12.14 -4.64 11.74
CA PRO A 384 -11.79 -5.89 12.43
C PRO A 384 -11.27 -7.03 11.55
N ASN A 385 -11.68 -7.09 10.28
CA ASN A 385 -11.26 -8.13 9.33
C ASN A 385 -9.74 -8.14 9.10
N LEU A 386 -9.04 -7.03 9.32
CA LEU A 386 -7.58 -6.97 9.23
C LEU A 386 -6.87 -7.91 10.21
N LEU A 387 -7.45 -8.15 11.40
CA LEU A 387 -6.90 -9.15 12.35
C LEU A 387 -7.04 -10.57 11.83
N THR A 388 -8.18 -10.85 11.19
CA THR A 388 -8.43 -12.14 10.55
C THR A 388 -7.44 -12.36 9.41
N ASN A 389 -7.24 -11.36 8.56
CA ASN A 389 -6.26 -11.41 7.46
C ASN A 389 -4.84 -11.59 7.99
N GLN A 390 -4.46 -10.89 9.06
CA GLN A 390 -3.15 -11.07 9.70
C GLN A 390 -2.90 -12.52 10.12
N ARG A 391 -3.92 -13.19 10.66
CA ARG A 391 -3.82 -14.59 11.08
C ARG A 391 -3.72 -15.52 9.87
N ALA A 392 -4.50 -15.26 8.82
CA ALA A 392 -4.38 -15.97 7.54
C ALA A 392 -2.95 -15.87 6.99
N TRP A 393 -2.40 -14.66 6.88
CA TRP A 393 -1.04 -14.43 6.42
C TRP A 393 0.00 -15.09 7.33
N SER A 394 -0.20 -15.07 8.65
CA SER A 394 0.70 -15.75 9.59
C SER A 394 0.71 -17.26 9.37
N ALA A 395 -0.45 -17.87 9.10
CA ALA A 395 -0.57 -19.29 8.80
C ALA A 395 0.06 -19.65 7.45
N MET A 396 -0.21 -18.88 6.39
CA MET A 396 0.45 -19.01 5.09
C MET A 396 1.98 -18.95 5.23
N ALA A 397 2.45 -17.96 5.98
CA ALA A 397 3.86 -17.71 6.18
C ALA A 397 4.56 -18.79 7.04
N ALA A 398 3.81 -19.47 7.92
CA ALA A 398 4.26 -20.67 8.63
C ALA A 398 4.30 -21.92 7.73
N ALA A 399 3.43 -21.98 6.71
CA ALA A 399 3.44 -23.01 5.67
C ALA A 399 4.49 -22.79 4.56
N GLY A 400 5.35 -21.76 4.71
CA GLY A 400 6.41 -21.45 3.74
C GLY A 400 5.96 -20.63 2.52
N ILE A 401 4.69 -20.19 2.48
CA ILE A 401 4.20 -19.25 1.48
C ILE A 401 4.81 -17.87 1.76
N ARG A 402 5.31 -17.21 0.70
CA ARG A 402 5.92 -15.88 0.81
C ARG A 402 5.14 -14.80 0.08
N VAL A 403 4.36 -15.17 -0.93
CA VAL A 403 3.54 -14.26 -1.73
C VAL A 403 2.10 -14.76 -1.69
N SER A 404 1.16 -13.84 -1.47
CA SER A 404 -0.28 -14.10 -1.56
C SER A 404 -0.91 -13.11 -2.52
N LEU A 405 -1.67 -13.60 -3.50
CA LEU A 405 -2.54 -12.76 -4.33
C LEU A 405 -3.90 -12.61 -3.65
N ASN A 406 -4.47 -11.41 -3.66
CA ASN A 406 -5.81 -11.16 -3.16
C ASN A 406 -6.62 -10.32 -4.17
N GLY A 407 -7.93 -10.21 -3.91
CA GLY A 407 -8.87 -9.41 -4.71
C GLY A 407 -8.97 -7.95 -4.29
N GLY A 408 -8.04 -7.44 -3.47
CA GLY A 408 -8.07 -6.07 -2.98
C GLY A 408 -8.05 -5.05 -4.11
N GLY A 409 -8.82 -3.97 -3.98
CA GLY A 409 -8.95 -2.93 -5.01
C GLY A 409 -10.11 -3.15 -6.00
N GLY A 410 -10.73 -4.34 -6.02
CA GLY A 410 -11.83 -4.67 -6.93
C GLY A 410 -13.05 -3.78 -6.71
N ASP A 411 -13.54 -3.72 -5.47
CA ASP A 411 -14.65 -2.86 -5.07
C ASP A 411 -14.43 -1.38 -5.39
N GLU A 412 -13.20 -0.88 -5.27
CA GLU A 412 -12.91 0.51 -5.54
C GLU A 412 -12.85 0.83 -7.03
N VAL A 413 -12.23 -0.05 -7.82
CA VAL A 413 -12.12 0.12 -9.28
C VAL A 413 -13.46 -0.09 -9.98
N LEU A 414 -14.27 -1.05 -9.50
CA LEU A 414 -15.54 -1.44 -10.11
C LEU A 414 -16.78 -0.91 -9.37
N ALA A 415 -16.58 -0.06 -8.36
CA ALA A 415 -17.65 0.54 -7.56
C ALA A 415 -18.56 -0.48 -6.83
N GLY A 416 -17.96 -1.53 -6.25
CA GLY A 416 -18.65 -2.65 -5.58
C GLY A 416 -19.25 -2.34 -4.20
N TYR A 417 -18.84 -1.24 -3.55
CA TYR A 417 -19.44 -0.82 -2.28
C TYR A 417 -20.86 -0.26 -2.44
N GLY A 418 -21.87 -1.10 -2.29
CA GLY A 418 -23.27 -0.71 -2.49
C GLY A 418 -23.74 0.49 -1.64
N ALA A 419 -23.31 0.60 -0.38
CA ALA A 419 -23.68 1.74 0.47
C ALA A 419 -23.06 3.06 -0.01
N HIS A 420 -21.88 3.01 -0.65
CA HIS A 420 -21.13 4.18 -1.10
C HIS A 420 -21.45 4.56 -2.55
N TYR A 421 -21.72 3.61 -3.43
CA TYR A 421 -21.93 3.87 -4.87
C TYR A 421 -23.37 3.65 -5.32
N LEU A 422 -23.97 2.50 -4.96
CA LEU A 422 -25.30 2.13 -5.42
C LEU A 422 -26.38 3.07 -4.87
N VAL A 423 -26.38 3.38 -3.58
CA VAL A 423 -27.40 4.26 -2.98
C VAL A 423 -27.37 5.67 -3.58
N PRO A 424 -26.21 6.35 -3.70
CA PRO A 424 -26.14 7.64 -4.40
C PRO A 424 -26.54 7.57 -5.86
N LEU A 425 -26.17 6.52 -6.60
CA LEU A 425 -26.56 6.32 -8.00
C LEU A 425 -28.08 6.23 -8.14
N LEU A 426 -28.73 5.40 -7.33
CA LEU A 426 -30.17 5.27 -7.29
C LEU A 426 -30.85 6.59 -6.90
N GLY A 427 -30.28 7.32 -5.94
CA GLY A 427 -30.75 8.67 -5.57
C GLY A 427 -30.66 9.67 -6.74
N GLN A 428 -29.59 9.64 -7.53
CA GLN A 428 -29.47 10.50 -8.72
C GLN A 428 -30.48 10.13 -9.81
N MET A 429 -30.70 8.83 -10.05
CA MET A 429 -31.70 8.35 -11.02
C MET A 429 -33.10 8.85 -10.65
N LEU A 430 -33.50 8.69 -9.38
CA LEU A 430 -34.77 9.23 -8.89
C LEU A 430 -34.87 10.74 -9.06
N GLY A 431 -33.79 11.48 -8.77
CA GLY A 431 -33.77 12.94 -8.87
C GLY A 431 -33.87 13.46 -10.30
N ARG A 432 -33.46 12.66 -11.28
CA ARG A 432 -33.60 12.95 -12.72
C ARG A 432 -34.90 12.41 -13.32
N GLY A 433 -35.71 11.69 -12.55
CA GLY A 433 -36.91 11.02 -13.04
C GLY A 433 -36.63 9.76 -13.87
N ASP A 434 -35.40 9.20 -13.83
CA ASP A 434 -35.03 7.96 -14.53
C ASP A 434 -35.51 6.73 -13.75
N LEU A 435 -36.82 6.50 -13.78
CA LEU A 435 -37.47 5.39 -13.07
C LEU A 435 -37.16 4.03 -13.70
N GLU A 436 -36.98 3.99 -15.02
CA GLU A 436 -36.64 2.77 -15.75
C GLU A 436 -35.20 2.32 -15.42
N GLY A 437 -34.24 3.24 -15.43
CA GLY A 437 -32.86 2.98 -15.01
C GLY A 437 -32.78 2.56 -13.54
N PHE A 438 -33.50 3.24 -12.65
CA PHE A 438 -33.60 2.87 -11.25
C PHE A 438 -34.08 1.44 -11.07
N HIS A 439 -35.16 1.05 -11.75
CA HIS A 439 -35.71 -0.30 -11.64
C HIS A 439 -34.72 -1.35 -12.16
N ARG A 440 -34.13 -1.11 -13.33
CA ARG A 440 -33.15 -2.00 -13.96
C ARG A 440 -31.96 -2.28 -13.05
N VAL A 441 -31.36 -1.24 -12.46
CA VAL A 441 -30.22 -1.38 -11.53
C VAL A 441 -30.63 -2.06 -10.23
N CYS A 442 -31.78 -1.70 -9.67
CA CYS A 442 -32.30 -2.37 -8.47
C CYS A 442 -32.57 -3.86 -8.70
N ALA A 443 -33.06 -4.25 -9.87
CA ALA A 443 -33.34 -5.64 -10.21
C ALA A 443 -32.03 -6.44 -10.41
N GLY A 444 -30.99 -5.83 -10.98
CA GLY A 444 -29.71 -6.49 -11.28
C GLY A 444 -28.81 -6.78 -10.07
N TYR A 445 -28.94 -6.03 -8.97
CA TYR A 445 -28.03 -6.15 -7.81
C TYR A 445 -28.46 -7.24 -6.79
N CYS A 446 -29.15 -8.30 -7.19
CA CYS A 446 -29.56 -9.36 -6.25
C CYS A 446 -29.36 -10.75 -6.88
N GLU A 447 -28.88 -11.72 -6.08
CA GLU A 447 -28.80 -13.14 -6.45
C GLU A 447 -30.14 -13.70 -6.97
N LYS A 448 -31.25 -13.10 -6.55
CA LYS A 448 -32.58 -13.25 -7.14
C LYS A 448 -33.06 -11.87 -7.58
N PRO A 449 -33.42 -11.65 -8.86
CA PRO A 449 -33.89 -10.36 -9.33
C PRO A 449 -34.96 -9.79 -8.39
N ALA A 450 -34.67 -8.65 -7.79
CA ALA A 450 -35.57 -8.02 -6.85
C ALA A 450 -36.75 -7.43 -7.64
N GLY A 451 -37.85 -8.19 -7.72
CA GLY A 451 -39.10 -7.69 -8.29
C GLY A 451 -39.56 -6.42 -7.57
N ILE A 452 -40.33 -5.59 -8.28
CA ILE A 452 -40.95 -4.38 -7.73
C ILE A 452 -41.73 -4.78 -6.45
N GLY A 453 -41.49 -4.06 -5.36
CA GLY A 453 -42.14 -4.30 -4.06
C GLY A 453 -41.50 -5.36 -3.17
N SER A 454 -40.41 -6.03 -3.60
CA SER A 454 -39.65 -6.91 -2.72
C SER A 454 -39.00 -6.15 -1.54
N PRO A 455 -38.72 -6.79 -0.40
CA PRO A 455 -38.07 -6.14 0.74
C PRO A 455 -36.74 -5.48 0.39
N ALA A 456 -35.94 -6.10 -0.49
CA ALA A 456 -34.69 -5.56 -0.99
C ALA A 456 -34.89 -4.29 -1.84
N TYR A 457 -35.87 -4.33 -2.76
CA TYR A 457 -36.25 -3.18 -3.58
C TYR A 457 -36.73 -2.01 -2.72
N THR A 458 -37.63 -2.29 -1.77
CA THR A 458 -38.18 -1.28 -0.84
C THR A 458 -37.09 -0.66 0.04
N ARG A 459 -36.16 -1.47 0.57
CA ARG A 459 -35.01 -0.96 1.35
C ARG A 459 -34.13 -0.02 0.52
N ARG A 460 -33.86 -0.35 -0.75
CA ARG A 460 -33.08 0.49 -1.66
C ARG A 460 -33.79 1.79 -2.01
N LEU A 461 -35.09 1.73 -2.30
CA LEU A 461 -35.92 2.90 -2.54
C LEU A 461 -35.91 3.85 -1.33
N LEU A 462 -36.15 3.32 -0.12
CA LEU A 462 -36.09 4.11 1.12
C LEU A 462 -34.68 4.70 1.33
N GLY A 463 -33.63 3.93 1.11
CA GLY A 463 -32.24 4.41 1.19
C GLY A 463 -31.96 5.56 0.22
N ALA A 464 -32.40 5.45 -1.03
CA ALA A 464 -32.24 6.48 -2.05
C ALA A 464 -33.03 7.76 -1.71
N LEU A 465 -34.26 7.63 -1.23
CA LEU A 465 -35.09 8.76 -0.79
C LEU A 465 -34.50 9.45 0.46
N LEU A 466 -34.05 8.67 1.45
CA LEU A 466 -33.37 9.19 2.63
C LEU A 466 -32.08 9.91 2.25
N HIS A 467 -31.32 9.37 1.30
CA HIS A 467 -30.12 10.00 0.79
C HIS A 467 -30.44 11.38 0.17
N GLN A 468 -31.47 11.46 -0.71
CA GLN A 468 -31.92 12.75 -1.26
C GLN A 468 -32.37 13.74 -0.19
N ALA A 469 -33.14 13.28 0.80
CA ALA A 469 -33.60 14.13 1.91
C ALA A 469 -32.41 14.68 2.73
N CYS A 470 -31.39 13.86 2.97
CA CYS A 470 -30.15 14.28 3.62
C CYS A 470 -29.36 15.31 2.79
N GLN A 471 -29.41 15.24 1.46
CA GLN A 471 -28.81 16.27 0.58
C GLN A 471 -29.55 17.60 0.65
N ALA A 472 -30.88 17.56 0.71
CA ALA A 472 -31.71 18.76 0.78
C ALA A 472 -31.60 19.49 2.14
N ALA A 473 -31.20 18.79 3.22
CA ALA A 473 -31.07 19.35 4.57
C ALA A 473 -29.76 18.92 5.29
N PRO A 474 -28.60 19.49 4.93
CA PRO A 474 -27.28 19.08 5.43
C PRO A 474 -27.11 19.20 6.96
N GLU A 475 -27.79 20.19 7.57
CA GLU A 475 -27.71 20.47 9.01
C GLU A 475 -28.37 19.37 9.87
N GLY A 476 -29.43 18.72 9.37
CA GLY A 476 -30.10 17.59 10.04
C GLY A 476 -29.24 16.32 10.10
N ALA A 477 -28.43 16.07 9.07
CA ALA A 477 -27.47 14.96 9.06
C ALA A 477 -26.26 15.21 9.99
N ALA A 478 -25.92 16.47 10.25
CA ALA A 478 -24.92 16.83 11.26
C ALA A 478 -25.40 16.55 12.69
N TRP A 479 -26.71 16.72 12.96
CA TRP A 479 -27.31 16.41 14.26
C TRP A 479 -27.19 14.93 14.65
N TRP A 480 -27.48 14.00 13.73
CA TRP A 480 -27.33 12.56 13.98
C TRP A 480 -25.88 12.14 14.25
N ARG A 481 -24.92 12.74 13.54
CA ARG A 481 -23.48 12.52 13.76
C ARG A 481 -23.02 13.06 15.11
N ARG A 482 -23.44 14.28 15.48
CA ARG A 482 -23.19 14.85 16.81
C ARG A 482 -23.81 14.01 17.92
N ARG A 483 -25.00 13.42 17.71
CA ARG A 483 -25.66 12.54 18.68
C ARG A 483 -24.94 11.20 18.84
N ARG A 484 -24.37 10.64 17.77
CA ARG A 484 -23.53 9.43 17.82
C ARG A 484 -22.21 9.72 18.55
N ALA A 485 -21.57 10.85 18.24
CA ALA A 485 -20.38 11.33 18.95
C ALA A 485 -20.66 11.62 20.44
N ALA A 486 -21.82 12.19 20.79
CA ALA A 486 -22.23 12.43 22.17
C ALA A 486 -22.50 11.13 22.95
N ARG A 487 -23.00 10.07 22.30
CA ARG A 487 -23.12 8.73 22.90
C ARG A 487 -21.76 8.07 23.16
N LEU A 488 -20.79 8.25 22.26
CA LEU A 488 -19.40 7.82 22.47
C LEU A 488 -18.70 8.66 23.55
N GLY A 489 -19.02 9.95 23.64
CA GLY A 489 -18.52 10.88 24.67
C GLY A 489 -18.97 10.58 26.11
N ALA A 490 -19.91 9.66 26.32
CA ALA A 490 -20.26 9.16 27.64
C ALA A 490 -19.27 8.09 28.16
N THR A 491 -18.42 7.54 27.28
CA THR A 491 -17.44 6.48 27.61
C THR A 491 -15.99 6.90 27.35
N LEU A 492 -15.74 7.88 26.47
CA LEU A 492 -14.43 8.47 26.19
C LEU A 492 -14.46 9.97 26.50
N PRO A 493 -13.43 10.56 27.13
CA PRO A 493 -13.37 12.00 27.38
C PRO A 493 -13.08 12.75 26.07
N LEU A 494 -14.07 12.85 25.17
CA LEU A 494 -13.97 13.56 23.89
C LEU A 494 -14.04 15.10 24.04
N ARG A 495 -14.00 15.63 25.27
CA ARG A 495 -13.96 17.07 25.52
C ARG A 495 -12.61 17.63 25.06
N GLY A 496 -12.65 18.54 24.08
CA GLY A 496 -11.45 19.24 23.59
C GLY A 496 -10.94 18.79 22.22
N LEU A 497 -11.56 17.78 21.58
CA LEU A 497 -11.25 17.44 20.19
C LEU A 497 -11.82 18.48 19.22
N PRO A 498 -11.08 18.81 18.14
CA PRO A 498 -11.59 19.70 17.10
C PRO A 498 -12.75 19.05 16.33
N ALA A 499 -13.49 19.88 15.58
CA ALA A 499 -14.48 19.36 14.64
C ALA A 499 -13.80 18.58 13.50
N PRO A 500 -14.42 17.52 12.96
CA PRO A 500 -13.84 16.79 11.85
C PRO A 500 -13.68 17.69 10.61
N ALA A 501 -12.56 17.56 9.92
CA ALA A 501 -12.12 18.46 8.86
C ALA A 501 -12.92 18.28 7.56
N ILE A 502 -13.39 17.06 7.28
CA ILE A 502 -14.05 16.72 6.00
C ILE A 502 -15.56 16.61 6.15
N ARG A 503 -16.28 17.26 5.23
CA ARG A 503 -17.70 17.01 4.99
C ARG A 503 -17.82 15.94 3.91
N PRO A 504 -18.57 14.84 4.11
CA PRO A 504 -18.65 13.80 3.12
C PRO A 504 -19.32 14.30 1.85
N VAL A 505 -18.67 13.99 0.73
CA VAL A 505 -19.19 14.13 -0.63
C VAL A 505 -20.16 13.00 -0.89
N SER A 506 -21.30 13.32 -1.51
CA SER A 506 -22.47 12.46 -1.49
C SER A 506 -23.07 12.21 -2.86
N ASP A 507 -22.69 12.95 -3.89
CA ASP A 507 -23.13 12.69 -5.26
C ASP A 507 -22.12 11.77 -5.98
N VAL A 508 -22.58 10.92 -6.90
CA VAL A 508 -21.71 9.96 -7.60
C VAL A 508 -20.56 10.67 -8.32
N ALA A 509 -20.82 11.86 -8.89
CA ALA A 509 -19.79 12.62 -9.58
C ALA A 509 -18.72 13.16 -8.62
N GLY A 510 -19.08 13.64 -7.44
CA GLY A 510 -18.14 14.04 -6.40
C GLY A 510 -17.44 12.85 -5.75
N ILE A 511 -18.14 11.74 -5.48
CA ILE A 511 -17.53 10.49 -5.00
C ILE A 511 -16.49 9.98 -6.00
N LEU A 512 -16.79 9.98 -7.30
CA LEU A 512 -15.84 9.55 -8.33
C LEU A 512 -14.73 10.57 -8.62
N ARG A 513 -14.91 11.85 -8.27
CA ARG A 513 -13.91 12.92 -8.45
C ARG A 513 -12.98 13.11 -7.24
N GLU A 514 -13.52 12.93 -6.03
CA GLU A 514 -12.87 13.25 -4.75
C GLU A 514 -12.53 11.95 -3.98
N ASN A 515 -13.45 10.98 -3.89
CA ASN A 515 -13.25 9.78 -3.06
C ASN A 515 -12.68 8.56 -3.79
N ALA A 516 -12.93 8.37 -5.09
CA ALA A 516 -12.42 7.20 -5.80
C ALA A 516 -10.88 7.19 -5.90
N THR A 517 -10.25 8.37 -5.98
CA THR A 517 -8.79 8.47 -5.90
C THR A 517 -8.29 8.43 -4.47
N ASP A 518 -8.83 9.24 -3.55
CA ASP A 518 -8.22 9.35 -2.22
C ASP A 518 -8.49 8.10 -1.36
N TRP A 519 -9.66 7.46 -1.50
CA TRP A 519 -9.96 6.23 -0.77
C TRP A 519 -9.17 5.02 -1.33
N MET A 520 -9.06 4.87 -2.66
CA MET A 520 -8.22 3.83 -3.30
C MET A 520 -6.74 3.92 -2.92
N MET A 521 -6.22 5.13 -2.80
CA MET A 521 -4.80 5.38 -2.56
C MET A 521 -4.42 5.21 -1.09
N ASN A 522 -5.42 5.13 -0.20
CA ASN A 522 -5.26 5.23 1.24
C ASN A 522 -5.84 4.03 2.01
N TYR A 523 -6.60 3.13 1.37
CA TYR A 523 -7.15 1.94 2.05
C TYR A 523 -6.12 0.83 2.30
N TRP A 524 -4.93 0.89 1.66
CA TRP A 524 -3.90 -0.15 1.66
C TRP A 524 -2.61 0.26 2.36
#